data_AF-A0A952EJS3-F1
#
_entry.id   AF-A0A952EJS3-F1
#
_cell.length_a   1.000
_cell.length_b   1.000
_cell.length_c   1.000
_cell.angle_alpha   90.00
_cell.angle_beta   90.00
_cell.angle_gamma   90.00
#
_symmetry.space_group_name_H-M   'P 1'
#
loop_
_entity.id
_entity.type
_entity.pdbx_description
1 polymer ?
#
loop_
_entity_poly.entity_id
_entity_poly.type
_entity_poly.pdbx_seq_one_letter_code
_entity_poly.pdbx_strand_id
1 'polypeptide(L)'
;MKSLLSLILLLCFSQFQSQLKKVDIADFYNWTADNGTHYQFILLSENFAKLDTAIPAVIRVRYSTDGGVTYKTAEYDANLILNQDKKSAGDLVININAGKTARIIQGDGGYTPDNFILYYDKDGNFLRGYQADHTELAKSDVVYAKVFHTPAPTADQMRSLIRLFYKSSDAIYRDLMMLAAQYD
;
A
#
# COMPACT_ATOMS: atom_id res chain seq x y z
N MET A 1 -33.42 36.45 26.37
CA MET A 1 -32.04 36.04 26.04
C MET A 1 -31.88 34.56 26.39
N LYS A 2 -31.98 33.65 25.41
CA LYS A 2 -31.65 32.21 25.49
C LYS A 2 -32.05 31.55 24.17
N SER A 3 -31.10 31.44 23.24
CA SER A 3 -31.10 30.47 22.13
C SER A 3 -29.86 30.72 21.28
N LEU A 4 -28.69 30.39 21.83
CA LEU A 4 -27.43 30.38 21.10
C LEU A 4 -26.75 29.02 21.34
N LEU A 5 -27.49 27.93 21.07
CA LEU A 5 -27.03 26.56 21.29
C LEU A 5 -27.25 25.67 20.05
N SER A 6 -27.14 26.23 18.85
CA SER A 6 -27.30 25.45 17.60
C SER A 6 -26.22 25.74 16.56
N LEU A 7 -25.08 26.33 16.95
CA LEU A 7 -23.96 26.61 16.02
C LEU A 7 -22.68 25.80 16.33
N ILE A 8 -22.82 24.66 17.01
CA ILE A 8 -21.75 23.66 17.19
C ILE A 8 -22.22 22.34 16.54
N LEU A 9 -22.71 22.45 15.31
CA LEU A 9 -23.00 21.31 14.43
C LEU A 9 -22.37 21.50 13.04
N LEU A 10 -21.28 22.28 12.98
CA LEU A 10 -20.44 22.44 11.81
C LEU A 10 -18.99 22.24 12.25
N LEU A 11 -18.31 21.28 11.62
CA LEU A 11 -16.85 21.15 11.39
C LEU A 11 -16.23 19.79 11.69
N CYS A 12 -16.99 18.78 12.12
CA CYS A 12 -16.50 17.39 12.12
C CYS A 12 -16.73 16.66 10.78
N PHE A 13 -16.84 17.40 9.67
CA PHE A 13 -16.49 16.83 8.37
C PHE A 13 -14.96 16.78 8.31
N SER A 14 -14.39 15.80 9.01
CA SER A 14 -13.04 15.33 8.72
C SER A 14 -12.98 15.14 7.21
N GLN A 15 -12.21 16.00 6.54
CA GLN A 15 -11.90 15.84 5.14
C GLN A 15 -11.13 14.53 5.03
N PHE A 16 -11.85 13.43 4.83
CA PHE A 16 -11.26 12.16 4.43
C PHE A 16 -10.53 12.46 3.14
N GLN A 17 -9.20 12.44 3.25
CA GLN A 17 -8.29 12.65 2.15
C GLN A 17 -8.61 11.57 1.10
N SER A 18 -8.99 12.02 -0.09
CA SER A 18 -9.09 11.24 -1.34
C SER A 18 -9.18 9.72 -1.16
N GLN A 19 -10.33 9.20 -0.74
CA GLN A 19 -10.59 7.76 -0.80
C GLN A 19 -10.50 7.33 -2.28
N LEU A 20 -9.81 6.22 -2.56
CA LEU A 20 -9.73 5.62 -3.90
C LEU A 20 -11.14 5.56 -4.51
N LYS A 21 -11.36 6.17 -5.68
CA LYS A 21 -12.69 6.19 -6.31
C LYS A 21 -13.00 4.85 -6.96
N LYS A 22 -11.96 4.15 -7.37
CA LYS A 22 -11.98 2.82 -7.97
C LYS A 22 -10.64 2.13 -7.66
N VAL A 23 -10.64 0.80 -7.57
CA VAL A 23 -9.40 0.01 -7.57
C VAL A 23 -9.18 -0.55 -8.96
N ASP A 24 -8.12 -0.13 -9.63
CA ASP A 24 -7.68 -0.69 -10.91
C ASP A 24 -6.43 -1.56 -10.74
N ILE A 25 -5.62 -1.27 -9.74
CA ILE A 25 -4.36 -1.95 -9.45
C ILE A 25 -4.46 -2.56 -8.05
N ALA A 26 -4.13 -3.85 -7.94
CA ALA A 26 -3.98 -4.54 -6.68
C ALA A 26 -2.80 -5.52 -6.76
N ASP A 27 -1.66 -5.10 -6.22
CA ASP A 27 -0.43 -5.88 -6.25
C ASP A 27 -0.02 -6.33 -4.85
N PHE A 28 0.75 -7.42 -4.78
CA PHE A 28 1.17 -8.05 -3.54
C PHE A 28 2.67 -8.16 -3.47
N TYR A 29 3.22 -7.88 -2.30
CA TYR A 29 4.66 -7.86 -2.07
C TYR A 29 4.98 -8.39 -0.68
N ASN A 30 6.23 -8.77 -0.49
CA ASN A 30 6.75 -9.16 0.81
C ASN A 30 8.20 -8.70 0.99
N TRP A 31 8.60 -8.51 2.23
CA TRP A 31 9.99 -8.24 2.60
C TRP A 31 10.28 -8.79 4.00
N THR A 32 11.56 -8.91 4.32
CA THR A 32 12.02 -9.25 5.67
C THR A 32 12.89 -8.11 6.15
N ALA A 33 12.53 -7.53 7.29
CA ALA A 33 13.33 -6.47 7.90
C ALA A 33 14.57 -7.06 8.60
N ASP A 34 15.54 -6.20 8.94
CA ASP A 34 16.81 -6.60 9.56
C ASP A 34 16.64 -7.30 10.92
N ASN A 35 15.51 -7.06 11.60
CA ASN A 35 15.16 -7.73 12.84
C ASN A 35 14.57 -9.15 12.62
N GLY A 36 14.54 -9.65 11.38
CA GLY A 36 13.99 -10.95 11.00
C GLY A 36 12.46 -10.99 10.88
N THR A 37 11.75 -9.89 11.13
CA THR A 37 10.30 -9.83 10.99
C THR A 37 9.92 -9.89 9.51
N HIS A 38 9.02 -10.82 9.16
CA HIS A 38 8.49 -10.95 7.81
C HIS A 38 7.21 -10.14 7.65
N TYR A 39 7.17 -9.35 6.59
CA TYR A 39 6.05 -8.48 6.25
C TYR A 39 5.52 -8.84 4.87
N GLN A 40 4.21 -8.72 4.73
CA GLN A 40 3.50 -8.82 3.46
C GLN A 40 2.69 -7.56 3.30
N PHE A 41 2.56 -7.04 2.08
CA PHE A 41 1.67 -5.92 1.83
C PHE A 41 0.90 -6.06 0.53
N ILE A 42 -0.29 -5.47 0.54
CA ILE A 42 -1.09 -5.22 -0.66
C ILE A 42 -1.08 -3.73 -0.95
N LEU A 43 -0.83 -3.40 -2.21
CA LEU A 43 -0.83 -2.05 -2.77
C LEU A 43 -2.09 -1.90 -3.62
N LEU A 44 -2.95 -0.94 -3.26
CA LEU A 44 -4.15 -0.61 -4.02
C LEU A 44 -4.04 0.79 -4.63
N SER A 45 -4.34 0.92 -5.92
CA SER A 45 -4.37 2.23 -6.57
C SER A 45 -5.34 2.26 -7.78
N GLU A 46 -5.56 3.45 -8.30
CA GLU A 46 -6.16 3.67 -9.62
C GLU A 46 -5.09 3.46 -10.71
N ASN A 47 -5.51 3.37 -11.97
CA ASN A 47 -4.55 3.25 -13.08
C ASN A 47 -3.71 4.53 -13.25
N PHE A 48 -2.45 4.36 -13.66
CA PHE A 48 -1.61 5.49 -14.06
C PHE A 48 -2.13 6.10 -15.36
N ALA A 49 -2.54 7.37 -15.31
CA ALA A 49 -2.92 8.12 -16.51
C ALA A 49 -1.71 8.67 -17.28
N LYS A 50 -0.64 9.03 -16.56
CA LYS A 50 0.58 9.66 -17.09
C LYS A 50 1.78 9.34 -16.20
N LEU A 51 2.98 9.40 -16.79
CA LEU A 51 4.23 9.43 -16.02
C LEU A 51 4.33 10.71 -15.18
N ASP A 52 5.19 10.67 -14.17
CA ASP A 52 5.57 11.80 -13.30
C ASP A 52 4.40 12.43 -12.54
N THR A 53 3.24 11.74 -12.48
CA THR A 53 2.05 12.20 -11.77
C THR A 53 1.83 11.36 -10.54
N ALA A 54 1.70 12.01 -9.38
CA ALA A 54 1.33 11.35 -8.15
C ALA A 54 -0.14 10.92 -8.21
N ILE A 55 -0.40 9.63 -7.99
CA ILE A 55 -1.76 9.09 -7.83
C ILE A 55 -1.95 8.53 -6.42
N PRO A 56 -3.16 8.64 -5.86
CA PRO A 56 -3.44 8.14 -4.52
C PRO A 56 -3.38 6.61 -4.48
N ALA A 57 -2.99 6.06 -3.34
CA ALA A 57 -3.02 4.64 -3.06
C ALA A 57 -3.29 4.37 -1.59
N VAL A 58 -3.67 3.12 -1.33
CA VAL A 58 -3.84 2.57 0.01
C VAL A 58 -2.98 1.33 0.12
N ILE A 59 -2.21 1.23 1.20
CA ILE A 59 -1.37 0.07 1.49
C ILE A 59 -1.87 -0.57 2.78
N ARG A 60 -2.06 -1.89 2.76
CA ARG A 60 -2.20 -2.69 3.97
C ARG A 60 -0.99 -3.57 4.14
N VAL A 61 -0.34 -3.47 5.30
CA VAL A 61 0.78 -4.32 5.69
C VAL A 61 0.30 -5.31 6.73
N ARG A 62 0.60 -6.59 6.51
CA ARG A 62 0.36 -7.71 7.40
C ARG A 62 1.70 -8.26 7.90
N TYR A 63 1.83 -8.43 9.21
CA TYR A 63 3.07 -8.86 9.84
C TYR A 63 2.80 -9.59 11.15
N SER A 64 3.82 -10.30 11.65
CA SER A 64 3.79 -11.01 12.93
C SER A 64 5.09 -10.76 13.69
N THR A 65 4.98 -10.42 14.97
CA THR A 65 6.12 -10.19 15.86
C THR A 65 6.40 -11.39 16.79
N ASP A 66 5.63 -12.47 16.65
CA ASP A 66 5.65 -13.65 17.52
C ASP A 66 5.87 -14.94 16.73
N GLY A 67 6.54 -14.85 15.58
CA GLY A 67 6.88 -16.03 14.76
C GLY A 67 5.71 -16.64 14.01
N GLY A 68 4.66 -15.86 13.73
CA GLY A 68 3.49 -16.27 12.95
C GLY A 68 2.29 -16.75 13.77
N VAL A 69 2.35 -16.65 15.10
CA VAL A 69 1.24 -17.05 15.98
C VAL A 69 0.08 -16.07 15.86
N THR A 70 0.37 -14.77 15.90
CA THR A 70 -0.63 -13.73 15.67
C THR A 70 -0.19 -12.80 14.54
N TYR A 71 -1.18 -12.32 13.79
CA TYR A 71 -0.97 -11.36 12.71
C TYR A 71 -1.62 -10.03 13.04
N LYS A 72 -0.84 -8.98 12.84
CA LYS A 72 -1.25 -7.59 12.89
C LYS A 72 -1.44 -7.07 11.47
N THR A 73 -2.30 -6.07 11.32
CA THR A 73 -2.51 -5.38 10.05
C THR A 73 -2.60 -3.89 10.25
N ALA A 74 -1.75 -3.15 9.56
CA ALA A 74 -1.74 -1.70 9.51
C ALA A 74 -2.14 -1.23 8.10
N GLU A 75 -2.85 -0.11 8.03
CA GLU A 75 -3.26 0.53 6.78
C GLU A 75 -2.80 1.99 6.77
N TYR A 76 -2.31 2.46 5.62
CA TYR A 76 -1.98 3.87 5.44
C TYR A 76 -2.20 4.30 3.99
N ASP A 77 -2.48 5.58 3.83
CA ASP A 77 -2.51 6.23 2.53
C ASP A 77 -1.09 6.41 1.99
N ALA A 78 -0.94 6.37 0.68
CA ALA A 78 0.33 6.60 -0.02
C ALA A 78 0.08 7.33 -1.34
N ASN A 79 1.15 7.83 -1.96
CA ASN A 79 1.14 8.31 -3.33
C ASN A 79 2.14 7.52 -4.17
N LEU A 80 1.71 7.14 -5.38
CA LEU A 80 2.53 6.42 -6.34
C LEU A 80 2.95 7.38 -7.43
N ILE A 81 4.22 7.34 -7.80
CA ILE A 81 4.75 8.09 -8.93
C ILE A 81 5.45 7.10 -9.85
N LEU A 82 4.94 6.95 -11.06
CA LEU A 82 5.55 6.14 -12.12
C LEU A 82 6.48 7.02 -12.96
N ASN A 83 7.75 6.65 -13.06
CA ASN A 83 8.76 7.31 -13.88
C ASN A 83 9.48 6.28 -14.78
N GLN A 84 10.24 6.77 -15.76
CA GLN A 84 11.23 5.94 -16.46
C GLN A 84 12.49 5.80 -15.59
N ASP A 85 13.09 4.60 -15.57
CA ASP A 85 14.39 4.39 -14.94
C ASP A 85 15.48 5.15 -15.73
N LYS A 86 16.20 6.04 -15.05
CA LYS A 86 17.29 6.81 -15.64
C LYS A 86 18.50 5.94 -16.00
N LYS A 87 18.61 4.74 -15.41
CA LYS A 87 19.77 3.85 -15.56
C LYS A 87 19.55 2.78 -16.63
N SER A 88 18.30 2.50 -17.01
CA SER A 88 17.96 1.44 -17.96
C SER A 88 16.88 1.95 -18.92
N ALA A 89 17.21 1.96 -20.22
CA ALA A 89 16.34 2.53 -21.24
C ALA A 89 15.04 1.71 -21.37
N GLY A 90 13.93 2.30 -20.96
CA GLY A 90 12.58 1.72 -21.10
C GLY A 90 12.04 1.01 -19.86
N ASP A 91 12.89 0.74 -18.86
CA ASP A 91 12.41 0.23 -17.58
C ASP A 91 11.63 1.32 -16.83
N LEU A 92 10.72 0.88 -15.98
CA LEU A 92 9.83 1.72 -15.20
C LEU A 92 10.20 1.63 -13.72
N VAL A 93 10.04 2.76 -13.02
CA VAL A 93 10.19 2.83 -11.56
C VAL A 93 8.94 3.42 -10.94
N ILE A 94 8.38 2.73 -9.95
CA ILE A 94 7.29 3.22 -9.11
C ILE A 94 7.89 3.61 -7.76
N ASN A 95 7.80 4.90 -7.45
CA ASN A 95 8.11 5.43 -6.12
C ASN A 95 6.82 5.49 -5.31
N ILE A 96 6.81 4.79 -4.18
CA ILE A 96 5.68 4.73 -3.24
C ILE A 96 6.06 5.59 -2.03
N ASN A 97 5.43 6.77 -1.93
CA ASN A 97 5.62 7.68 -0.83
C ASN A 97 4.48 7.51 0.17
N ALA A 98 4.78 6.93 1.33
CA ALA A 98 3.79 6.70 2.35
C ALA A 98 3.36 7.98 3.06
N GLY A 99 2.11 7.99 3.52
CA GLY A 99 1.57 9.00 4.40
C GLY A 99 2.26 9.01 5.76
N LYS A 100 1.92 9.99 6.59
CA LYS A 100 2.59 10.20 7.89
C LYS A 100 2.14 9.24 8.99
N THR A 101 0.94 8.67 8.86
CA THR A 101 0.33 7.87 9.93
C THR A 101 -0.27 6.60 9.36
N ALA A 102 -0.20 5.52 10.14
CA ALA A 102 -0.93 4.30 9.87
C ALA A 102 -2.07 4.10 10.87
N ARG A 103 -3.14 3.46 10.42
CA ARG A 103 -4.24 2.96 11.23
C ARG A 103 -4.06 1.47 11.45
N ILE A 104 -4.14 1.01 12.69
CA ILE A 104 -4.15 -0.42 13.00
C ILE A 104 -5.56 -0.97 12.75
N ILE A 105 -5.68 -1.90 11.80
CA ILE A 105 -6.94 -2.55 11.42
C ILE A 105 -7.12 -3.87 12.18
N GLN A 106 -6.02 -4.52 12.54
CA GLN A 106 -6.01 -5.76 13.32
C GLN A 106 -4.80 -5.80 14.25
N GLY A 107 -5.03 -6.17 15.52
CA GLY A 107 -4.02 -6.23 16.56
C GLY A 107 -3.89 -4.91 17.35
N ASP A 108 -2.79 -4.78 18.08
CA ASP A 108 -2.48 -3.64 18.94
C ASP A 108 -1.11 -3.00 18.58
N GLY A 109 -0.87 -1.81 19.12
CA GLY A 109 0.38 -1.05 18.96
C GLY A 109 0.30 0.06 17.91
N GLY A 110 1.46 0.41 17.37
CA GLY A 110 1.60 1.39 16.30
C GLY A 110 2.37 0.81 15.12
N TYR A 111 2.28 1.49 13.98
CA TYR A 111 3.02 1.16 12.77
C TYR A 111 3.51 2.45 12.12
N THR A 112 4.78 2.50 11.75
CA THR A 112 5.36 3.60 10.99
C THR A 112 5.26 3.26 9.51
N PRO A 113 4.55 4.05 8.69
CA PRO A 113 4.45 3.79 7.26
C PRO A 113 5.81 3.74 6.56
N ASP A 114 5.95 2.80 5.61
CA ASP A 114 7.19 2.57 4.86
C ASP A 114 7.09 3.12 3.44
N ASN A 115 8.19 3.66 2.92
CA ASN A 115 8.29 3.98 1.50
C ASN A 115 8.85 2.79 0.73
N PHE A 116 8.54 2.73 -0.57
CA PHE A 116 9.06 1.68 -1.43
C PHE A 116 9.49 2.23 -2.78
N ILE A 117 10.44 1.55 -3.40
CA ILE A 117 10.87 1.79 -4.78
C ILE A 117 10.79 0.45 -5.51
N LEU A 118 9.90 0.35 -6.49
CA LEU A 118 9.63 -0.86 -7.25
C LEU A 118 10.05 -0.65 -8.71
N TYR A 119 10.77 -1.60 -9.29
CA TYR A 119 11.25 -1.55 -10.67
C TYR A 119 10.56 -2.60 -11.51
N TYR A 120 10.18 -2.21 -12.72
CA TYR A 120 9.53 -3.07 -13.71
C TYR A 120 10.21 -2.91 -15.06
N ASP A 121 10.14 -3.93 -15.90
CA ASP A 121 10.50 -3.77 -17.30
C ASP A 121 9.42 -3.01 -18.07
N LYS A 122 9.70 -2.72 -19.34
CA LYS A 122 8.78 -2.06 -20.27
C LYS A 122 7.46 -2.81 -20.49
N ASP A 123 7.42 -4.11 -20.20
CA ASP A 123 6.26 -4.97 -20.40
C ASP A 123 5.45 -5.11 -19.09
N GLY A 124 5.90 -4.46 -18.01
CA GLY A 124 5.23 -4.45 -16.71
C GLY A 124 5.64 -5.60 -15.78
N ASN A 125 6.67 -6.37 -16.12
CA ASN A 125 7.14 -7.45 -15.24
C ASN A 125 8.02 -6.88 -14.12
N PHE A 126 7.77 -7.32 -12.89
CA PHE A 126 8.57 -6.93 -11.73
C PHE A 126 10.02 -7.39 -11.87
N LEU A 127 10.97 -6.46 -11.71
CA LEU A 127 12.41 -6.72 -11.76
C LEU A 127 13.03 -6.82 -10.36
N ARG A 128 12.75 -5.83 -9.51
CA ARG A 128 13.32 -5.70 -8.16
C ARG A 128 12.56 -4.64 -7.37
N GLY A 129 12.61 -4.72 -6.05
CA GLY A 129 12.02 -3.72 -5.18
C GLY A 129 12.84 -3.51 -3.91
N TYR A 130 12.65 -2.34 -3.31
CA TYR A 130 13.36 -1.92 -2.12
C TYR A 130 12.39 -1.21 -1.17
N GLN A 131 12.48 -1.54 0.12
CA GLN A 131 11.85 -0.79 1.18
C GLN A 131 12.84 0.29 1.64
N ALA A 132 12.34 1.52 1.73
CA ALA A 132 13.07 2.68 2.21
C ALA A 132 12.34 3.20 3.45
N ASP A 133 12.89 2.91 4.62
CA ASP A 133 12.35 3.44 5.88
C ASP A 133 12.31 4.97 5.80
N HIS A 134 11.21 5.56 6.28
CA HIS A 134 10.98 7.00 6.38
C HIS A 134 12.15 7.76 7.02
N THR A 135 12.92 7.11 7.91
CA THR A 135 14.11 7.66 8.56
C THR A 135 15.42 7.40 7.83
N GLU A 136 15.47 6.42 6.93
CA GLU A 136 16.68 6.00 6.20
C GLU A 136 16.96 6.90 5.00
N LEU A 137 15.93 7.50 4.37
CA LEU A 137 16.09 8.47 3.27
C LEU A 137 16.85 9.75 3.67
N ALA A 138 17.00 10.00 4.98
CA ALA A 138 17.75 11.14 5.52
C ALA A 138 19.22 10.80 5.85
N LYS A 139 19.64 9.53 5.74
CA LYS A 139 21.00 9.06 6.08
C LYS A 139 21.89 9.01 4.83
N SER A 140 23.21 9.17 5.03
CA SER A 140 24.19 9.10 3.93
C SER A 140 24.35 7.69 3.36
N ASP A 141 24.14 6.66 4.19
CA ASP A 141 24.25 5.24 3.82
C ASP A 141 22.90 4.54 4.04
N VAL A 142 22.01 4.65 3.06
CA VAL A 142 20.67 4.08 3.11
C VAL A 142 20.75 2.55 3.04
N VAL A 143 20.29 1.86 4.10
CA VAL A 143 20.13 0.39 4.08
C VAL A 143 18.73 0.07 3.57
N TYR A 144 18.66 -0.55 2.39
CA TYR A 144 17.39 -0.97 1.79
C TYR A 144 17.14 -2.46 2.05
N ALA A 145 15.98 -2.79 2.60
CA ALA A 145 15.51 -4.17 2.59
C ALA A 145 14.98 -4.54 1.19
N LYS A 146 15.34 -5.72 0.69
CA LYS A 146 14.83 -6.21 -0.60
C LYS A 146 13.35 -6.56 -0.49
N VAL A 147 12.58 -6.08 -1.45
CA VAL A 147 11.14 -6.38 -1.60
C VAL A 147 10.97 -7.34 -2.77
N PHE A 148 10.10 -8.32 -2.57
CA PHE A 148 9.77 -9.34 -3.55
C PHE A 148 8.29 -9.23 -3.94
N HIS A 149 8.02 -9.31 -5.24
CA HIS A 149 6.65 -9.44 -5.73
C HIS A 149 6.09 -10.82 -5.37
N THR A 150 4.82 -10.86 -4.99
CA THR A 150 4.05 -12.07 -4.68
C THR A 150 3.03 -12.28 -5.80
N PRO A 151 3.33 -13.12 -6.80
CA PRO A 151 2.48 -13.23 -7.98
C PRO A 151 1.07 -13.75 -7.67
N ALA A 152 0.08 -13.20 -8.37
CA ALA A 152 -1.32 -13.63 -8.33
C ALA A 152 -1.85 -13.91 -9.75
N PRO A 153 -1.29 -14.88 -10.50
CA PRO A 153 -1.58 -15.05 -11.92
C PRO A 153 -3.00 -15.57 -12.25
N THR A 154 -3.77 -15.99 -11.24
CA THR A 154 -5.14 -16.46 -11.41
C THR A 154 -6.09 -15.74 -10.46
N ALA A 155 -7.36 -15.66 -10.83
CA ALA A 155 -8.40 -15.07 -9.98
C ALA A 155 -8.46 -15.70 -8.58
N ASP A 156 -8.33 -17.01 -8.47
CA ASP A 156 -8.38 -17.71 -7.18
C ASP A 156 -7.18 -17.41 -6.28
N GLN A 157 -5.98 -17.28 -6.87
CA GLN A 157 -4.80 -16.83 -6.13
C GLN A 157 -4.96 -15.39 -5.66
N MET A 158 -5.45 -14.50 -6.53
CA MET A 158 -5.70 -13.10 -6.18
C MET A 158 -6.74 -12.97 -5.06
N ARG A 159 -7.88 -13.67 -5.17
CA ARG A 159 -8.92 -13.74 -4.12
C ARG A 159 -8.34 -14.25 -2.79
N SER A 160 -7.47 -15.26 -2.85
CA SER A 160 -6.83 -15.83 -1.66
C SER A 160 -5.90 -14.84 -0.97
N LEU A 161 -5.09 -14.11 -1.74
CA LEU A 161 -4.22 -13.06 -1.21
C LEU A 161 -5.02 -11.88 -0.64
N ILE A 162 -6.07 -11.41 -1.33
CA ILE A 162 -6.94 -10.33 -0.84
C ILE A 162 -7.51 -10.65 0.56
N ARG A 163 -7.94 -11.90 0.77
CA ARG A 163 -8.50 -12.35 2.06
C ARG A 163 -7.51 -12.34 3.22
N LEU A 164 -6.21 -12.28 2.94
CA LEU A 164 -5.20 -12.07 3.99
C LEU A 164 -5.24 -10.66 4.57
N PHE A 165 -5.70 -9.68 3.79
CA PHE A 165 -5.65 -8.25 4.14
C PHE A 165 -7.02 -7.62 4.35
N TYR A 166 -8.06 -8.14 3.70
CA TYR A 166 -9.41 -7.57 3.71
C TYR A 166 -10.47 -8.59 4.13
N LYS A 167 -11.40 -8.15 4.96
CA LYS A 167 -12.59 -8.89 5.37
C LYS A 167 -13.75 -8.55 4.43
N SER A 168 -14.72 -9.44 4.32
CA SER A 168 -15.92 -9.20 3.49
C SER A 168 -16.75 -7.98 3.93
N SER A 169 -16.57 -7.52 5.17
CA SER A 169 -17.19 -6.31 5.71
C SER A 169 -16.46 -5.02 5.34
N ASP A 170 -15.24 -5.09 4.80
CA ASP A 170 -14.51 -3.91 4.33
C ASP A 170 -15.20 -3.34 3.08
N ALA A 171 -15.42 -2.02 3.04
CA ALA A 171 -16.15 -1.36 1.96
C ALA A 171 -15.58 -1.65 0.56
N ILE A 172 -14.25 -1.76 0.46
CA ILE A 172 -13.52 -2.00 -0.80
C ILE A 172 -13.45 -3.47 -1.21
N TYR A 173 -13.83 -4.40 -0.32
CA TYR A 173 -13.67 -5.83 -0.55
C TYR A 173 -14.38 -6.30 -1.82
N ARG A 174 -15.60 -5.80 -2.06
CA ARG A 174 -16.37 -6.14 -3.26
C ARG A 174 -15.63 -5.75 -4.53
N ASP A 175 -15.05 -4.55 -4.57
CA ASP A 175 -14.32 -4.05 -5.73
C ASP A 175 -13.06 -4.89 -5.99
N LEU A 176 -12.36 -5.29 -4.93
CA LEU A 176 -11.23 -6.21 -5.04
C LEU A 176 -11.63 -7.60 -5.57
N MET A 177 -12.78 -8.14 -5.16
CA MET A 177 -13.28 -9.41 -5.71
C MET A 177 -13.67 -9.29 -7.19
N MET A 178 -14.22 -8.14 -7.61
CA MET A 178 -14.53 -7.87 -9.01
C MET A 178 -13.26 -7.70 -9.86
N LEU A 179 -12.24 -7.03 -9.33
CA LEU A 179 -10.93 -6.93 -9.97
C LEU A 179 -10.31 -8.32 -10.16
N ALA A 180 -10.34 -9.16 -9.13
CA ALA A 180 -9.81 -10.52 -9.20
C ALA A 180 -10.52 -11.40 -10.25
N ALA A 181 -11.82 -11.20 -10.48
CA ALA A 181 -12.56 -11.93 -11.52
C ALA A 181 -12.13 -11.60 -12.96
N GLN A 182 -11.31 -10.56 -13.18
CA GLN A 182 -10.75 -10.26 -14.50
C GLN A 182 -9.64 -11.23 -14.92
N TYR A 183 -9.16 -12.06 -13.98
CA TYR A 183 -8.14 -13.09 -14.18
C TYR A 183 -8.74 -14.50 -14.31
N ASP A 184 -10.06 -14.62 -14.46
CA ASP A 184 -10.76 -15.88 -14.74
C ASP A 184 -10.63 -16.29 -16.23
#